data_AF-A0A7S1H9X3-F1
#
_entry.id   AF-A0A7S1H9X3-F1
#
_cell.length_a   1.000
_cell.length_b   1.000
_cell.length_c   1.000
_cell.angle_alpha   90.00
_cell.angle_beta   90.00
_cell.angle_gamma   90.00
#
_symmetry.space_group_name_H-M   'P 1'
#
loop_
_entity.id
_entity.type
_entity.pdbx_description
1 polymer ?
#
loop_
_entity_poly.entity_id
_entity_poly.type
_entity_poly.pdbx_seq_one_letter_code
_entity_poly.pdbx_strand_id
1 'polypeptide(L)'
;MSKIKLVKLAGDSFHIFSYLPLFIVLRLPHGPPQGISVNSQELFALALITRYLGVLIDYKETLNMVRFFTDRGTYDLEMLVAMYSKVSSNAVYVFLIKAIPIVFSVAAVVKMRVFGTHRDPRDTMGSSLLYLPCILGAVVLHQTVFKDSYKSSDPKAILKTASYLIEAVAIVPQLYMQYAPPGHR
;
A
#
# COMPACT_ATOMS: atom_id res chain seq x y z
N MET A 1 7.34 -25.36 -4.60
CA MET A 1 6.98 -23.94 -4.81
C MET A 1 7.95 -23.33 -5.81
N SER A 2 7.50 -22.57 -6.82
CA SER A 2 8.45 -21.99 -7.79
C SER A 2 9.32 -20.91 -7.14
N LYS A 3 10.56 -20.73 -7.63
CA LYS A 3 11.49 -19.70 -7.13
C LYS A 3 10.86 -18.30 -7.16
N ILE A 4 10.10 -17.98 -8.22
CA ILE A 4 9.38 -16.70 -8.38
C ILE A 4 8.32 -16.50 -7.29
N LYS A 5 7.60 -17.57 -6.92
CA LYS A 5 6.65 -17.49 -5.81
C LYS A 5 7.45 -17.19 -4.53
N LEU A 6 8.43 -17.99 -4.15
CA LEU A 6 9.20 -17.75 -2.92
C LEU A 6 9.72 -16.30 -2.75
N VAL A 7 10.25 -15.69 -3.82
CA VAL A 7 10.67 -14.27 -3.79
C VAL A 7 9.51 -13.31 -3.51
N LYS A 8 8.35 -13.52 -4.14
CA LYS A 8 7.13 -12.71 -3.87
C LYS A 8 6.67 -12.85 -2.43
N LEU A 9 6.64 -14.07 -1.89
CA LEU A 9 6.25 -14.30 -0.49
C LEU A 9 7.19 -13.56 0.46
N ALA A 10 8.50 -13.70 0.23
CA ALA A 10 9.50 -13.05 1.06
C ALA A 10 9.32 -11.52 1.01
N GLY A 11 9.13 -10.94 -0.18
CA GLY A 11 8.88 -9.50 -0.34
C GLY A 11 7.62 -9.02 0.38
N ASP A 12 6.49 -9.72 0.22
CA ASP A 12 5.25 -9.38 0.92
C ASP A 12 5.41 -9.51 2.44
N SER A 13 6.13 -10.52 2.93
CA SER A 13 6.47 -10.68 4.35
C SER A 13 7.34 -9.53 4.86
N PHE A 14 8.40 -9.15 4.15
CA PHE A 14 9.26 -8.01 4.53
C PHE A 14 8.48 -6.70 4.58
N HIS A 15 7.54 -6.49 3.66
CA HIS A 15 6.67 -5.33 3.70
C HIS A 15 5.82 -5.30 4.98
N ILE A 16 5.23 -6.43 5.39
CA ILE A 16 4.51 -6.53 6.68
C ILE A 16 5.46 -6.26 7.86
N PHE A 17 6.64 -6.88 7.88
CA PHE A 17 7.61 -6.70 8.95
C PHE A 17 8.13 -5.25 9.05
N SER A 18 8.15 -4.49 7.95
CA SER A 18 8.58 -3.08 7.94
C SER A 18 7.71 -2.16 8.81
N TYR A 19 6.46 -2.53 9.09
CA TYR A 19 5.60 -1.75 9.99
C TYR A 19 6.00 -1.88 11.46
N LEU A 20 6.68 -2.98 11.86
CA LEU A 20 7.12 -3.16 13.24
C LEU A 20 8.04 -2.03 13.74
N PRO A 21 9.18 -1.71 13.08
CA PRO A 21 10.04 -0.62 13.51
C PRO A 21 9.30 0.73 13.48
N LEU A 22 8.43 0.97 12.50
CA LEU A 22 7.59 2.17 12.44
C LEU A 22 6.74 2.30 13.70
N PHE A 23 5.96 1.27 14.06
CA PHE A 23 5.10 1.32 15.24
C PHE A 23 5.85 1.31 16.56
N ILE A 24 7.03 0.69 16.64
CA ILE A 24 7.92 0.79 17.80
C ILE A 24 8.29 2.27 17.99
N VAL A 25 8.82 2.93 16.95
CA VAL A 25 9.20 4.34 17.01
C VAL A 25 8.01 5.24 17.34
N LEU A 26 6.84 5.00 16.73
CA LEU A 26 5.62 5.76 17.05
C LEU A 26 5.12 5.53 18.49
N ARG A 27 5.54 4.48 19.20
CA ARG A 27 5.15 4.19 20.59
C ARG A 27 6.20 4.63 21.62
N LEU A 28 7.40 5.03 21.19
CA LEU A 28 8.44 5.45 22.13
C LEU A 28 7.99 6.72 22.88
N PRO A 29 8.16 6.78 24.21
CA PRO A 29 7.68 7.88 25.06
C PRO A 29 8.50 9.18 24.93
N HIS A 30 9.45 9.26 24.00
CA HIS A 30 10.44 10.34 23.92
C HIS A 30 9.97 11.59 23.15
N GLY A 31 8.67 11.90 23.20
CA GLY A 31 8.08 13.04 22.49
C GLY A 31 7.55 12.68 21.09
N PRO A 32 7.04 13.66 20.32
CA PRO A 32 6.57 13.41 18.97
C PRO A 32 7.73 12.80 18.14
N PRO A 33 7.50 11.74 17.34
CA PRO A 33 8.56 11.18 16.51
C PRO A 33 9.13 12.32 15.66
N GLN A 34 10.45 12.48 15.62
CA GLN A 34 11.10 13.41 14.71
C GLN A 34 11.78 12.58 13.63
N GLY A 35 11.73 13.03 12.38
CA GLY A 35 12.37 12.34 11.26
C GLY A 35 11.56 11.25 10.57
N ILE A 36 10.25 11.16 10.77
CA ILE A 36 9.32 10.39 9.92
C ILE A 36 8.43 11.36 9.14
N SER A 37 8.23 11.19 7.84
CA SER A 37 7.38 12.05 7.02
C SER A 37 5.95 11.51 7.05
N VAL A 38 5.02 12.33 7.50
CA VAL A 38 3.58 12.03 7.45
C VAL A 38 3.13 11.97 6.00
N ASN A 39 3.62 12.90 5.16
CA ASN A 39 3.28 12.94 3.74
C ASN A 39 3.68 11.64 3.03
N SER A 40 4.81 11.03 3.40
CA SER A 40 5.24 9.74 2.88
C SER A 40 4.30 8.60 3.33
N GLN A 41 3.93 8.56 4.62
CA GLN A 41 3.00 7.56 5.13
C GLN A 41 1.60 7.68 4.49
N GLU A 42 1.14 8.90 4.23
CA GLU A 42 -0.11 9.16 3.50
C GLU A 42 -0.07 8.62 2.07
N LEU A 43 1.06 8.79 1.36
CA LEU A 43 1.22 8.26 0.00
C LEU A 43 1.28 6.73 -0.02
N PHE A 44 1.96 6.09 0.93
CA PHE A 44 1.93 4.63 1.07
C PHE A 44 0.52 4.11 1.34
N ALA A 45 -0.22 4.77 2.25
CA ALA A 45 -1.61 4.43 2.54
C ALA A 45 -2.49 4.60 1.29
N LEU A 46 -2.35 5.73 0.58
CA LEU A 46 -3.10 6.02 -0.65
C LEU A 46 -2.83 4.98 -1.74
N ALA A 47 -1.57 4.60 -1.97
CA ALA A 47 -1.22 3.56 -2.93
C ALA A 47 -1.90 2.23 -2.60
N LEU A 48 -1.85 1.80 -1.34
CA LEU A 48 -2.46 0.55 -0.88
C LEU A 48 -3.99 0.58 -0.96
N ILE A 49 -4.62 1.68 -0.55
CA ILE A 49 -6.07 1.88 -0.66
C ILE A 49 -6.50 1.84 -2.13
N THR A 50 -5.80 2.54 -3.01
CA THR A 50 -6.11 2.59 -4.45
C THR A 50 -6.02 1.19 -5.06
N ARG A 51 -5.01 0.41 -4.70
CA ARG A 51 -4.84 -0.98 -5.14
C ARG A 51 -5.99 -1.87 -4.70
N TYR A 52 -6.47 -1.69 -3.48
CA TYR A 52 -7.54 -2.50 -2.92
C TYR A 52 -8.91 -2.11 -3.43
N LEU A 53 -9.15 -0.82 -3.66
CA LEU A 53 -10.37 -0.32 -4.28
C LEU A 53 -10.57 -0.98 -5.65
N GLY A 54 -9.51 -1.14 -6.44
CA GLY A 54 -9.56 -1.87 -7.71
C GLY A 54 -10.00 -3.34 -7.57
N VAL A 55 -9.69 -4.00 -6.45
CA VAL A 55 -10.13 -5.37 -6.15
C VAL A 55 -11.60 -5.38 -5.72
N LEU A 56 -12.02 -4.44 -4.87
CA LEU A 56 -13.40 -4.34 -4.38
C LEU A 56 -14.41 -4.01 -5.48
N ILE A 57 -13.98 -3.31 -6.53
CA ILE A 57 -14.80 -3.04 -7.72
C ILE A 57 -15.00 -4.31 -8.57
N ASP A 58 -14.17 -5.35 -8.39
CA ASP A 58 -14.37 -6.62 -9.06
C ASP A 58 -15.37 -7.51 -8.31
N TYR A 59 -16.62 -7.50 -8.78
CA TYR A 59 -17.71 -8.29 -8.20
C TYR A 59 -17.39 -9.79 -8.12
N LYS A 60 -16.71 -10.36 -9.13
CA LYS A 60 -16.40 -11.81 -9.14
C LYS A 60 -15.38 -12.15 -8.07
N GLU A 61 -14.30 -11.37 -7.98
CA GLU A 61 -13.26 -11.56 -6.95
C GLU A 61 -13.82 -11.31 -5.55
N THR A 62 -14.68 -10.29 -5.39
CA THR A 62 -15.34 -9.97 -4.12
C THR A 62 -16.26 -11.08 -3.66
N LEU A 63 -17.09 -11.63 -4.55
CA LEU A 63 -17.98 -12.75 -4.24
C LEU A 63 -17.18 -14.02 -3.87
N ASN A 64 -16.11 -14.33 -4.60
CA ASN A 64 -15.23 -15.45 -4.30
C ASN A 64 -14.57 -15.31 -2.92
N MET A 65 -14.18 -14.08 -2.57
CA MET A 65 -13.66 -13.76 -1.25
C MET A 65 -14.70 -14.00 -0.15
N VAL A 66 -15.91 -13.47 -0.30
CA VAL A 66 -16.99 -13.66 0.68
C VAL A 66 -17.35 -15.13 0.85
N ARG A 67 -17.49 -15.88 -0.24
CA ARG A 67 -17.79 -17.33 -0.19
C ARG A 67 -16.70 -18.10 0.55
N PHE A 68 -15.42 -17.81 0.26
CA PHE A 68 -14.32 -18.45 0.96
C PHE A 68 -14.37 -18.23 2.48
N PHE A 69 -14.65 -17.00 2.93
CA PHE A 69 -14.72 -16.68 4.35
C PHE A 69 -15.98 -17.24 5.03
N THR A 70 -17.10 -17.31 4.30
CA THR A 70 -18.38 -17.82 4.81
C THR A 70 -18.36 -19.35 4.97
N ASP A 71 -17.77 -20.06 4.00
CA ASP A 71 -17.86 -21.52 3.94
C ASP A 71 -16.85 -22.24 4.86
N ARG A 72 -15.74 -21.59 5.25
CA ARG A 72 -14.61 -22.32 5.86
C ARG A 72 -14.44 -22.20 7.37
N GLY A 73 -14.97 -21.18 8.05
CA GLY A 73 -15.10 -21.11 9.52
C GLY A 73 -13.81 -21.14 10.38
N THR A 74 -12.70 -21.72 9.90
CA THR A 74 -11.42 -21.87 10.60
C THR A 74 -10.26 -21.65 9.62
N TYR A 75 -9.17 -21.04 10.12
CA TYR A 75 -7.99 -20.69 9.33
C TYR A 75 -6.75 -21.31 9.97
N ASP A 76 -6.11 -22.28 9.31
CA ASP A 76 -4.83 -22.85 9.75
C ASP A 76 -3.66 -22.37 8.86
N LEU A 77 -2.44 -22.54 9.36
CA LEU A 77 -1.22 -22.11 8.68
C LEU A 77 -0.97 -22.92 7.40
N GLU A 78 -1.35 -24.20 7.38
CA GLU A 78 -1.21 -25.07 6.21
C GLU A 78 -2.12 -24.61 5.06
N MET A 79 -3.34 -24.14 5.34
CA MET A 79 -4.24 -23.56 4.36
C MET A 79 -3.66 -22.27 3.76
N LEU A 80 -3.08 -21.39 4.58
CA LEU A 80 -2.44 -20.16 4.08
C LEU A 80 -1.28 -20.51 3.13
N VAL A 81 -0.47 -21.52 3.46
CA VAL A 81 0.63 -22.02 2.62
C VAL A 81 0.11 -22.74 1.36
N ALA A 82 -1.00 -23.48 1.46
CA ALA A 82 -1.65 -24.13 0.32
C ALA A 82 -2.23 -23.11 -0.66
N MET A 83 -2.84 -22.04 -0.17
CA MET A 83 -3.29 -20.90 -0.97
C MET A 83 -2.11 -20.20 -1.65
N TYR A 84 -0.96 -20.18 -1.02
CA TYR A 84 0.25 -19.63 -1.60
C TYR A 84 0.81 -20.50 -2.75
N SER A 85 0.83 -21.83 -2.55
CA SER A 85 1.43 -22.75 -3.50
C SER A 85 0.60 -22.94 -4.78
N LYS A 86 -0.73 -22.93 -4.67
CA LYS A 86 -1.64 -23.35 -5.75
C LYS A 86 -2.00 -22.27 -6.78
N VAL A 87 -1.63 -21.00 -6.59
CA VAL A 87 -2.49 -19.93 -7.11
C VAL A 87 -1.88 -19.03 -8.19
N SER A 88 -2.66 -18.94 -9.28
CA SER A 88 -2.61 -17.95 -10.36
C SER A 88 -3.61 -16.79 -10.14
N SER A 89 -4.64 -16.97 -9.31
CA SER A 89 -5.52 -15.88 -8.80
C SER A 89 -6.30 -16.37 -7.58
N ASN A 90 -6.12 -15.77 -6.39
CA ASN A 90 -7.05 -15.94 -5.26
C ASN A 90 -7.18 -14.60 -4.56
N ALA A 91 -8.32 -13.93 -4.75
CA ALA A 91 -8.77 -12.76 -4.01
C ALA A 91 -8.44 -12.83 -2.52
N VAL A 92 -8.55 -14.00 -1.91
CA VAL A 92 -8.39 -14.21 -0.46
C VAL A 92 -6.95 -14.08 0.02
N TYR A 93 -5.95 -14.52 -0.77
CA TYR A 93 -4.54 -14.30 -0.41
C TYR A 93 -4.18 -12.81 -0.52
N VAL A 94 -4.63 -12.18 -1.60
CA VAL A 94 -4.55 -10.73 -1.80
C VAL A 94 -5.24 -10.01 -0.65
N PHE A 95 -6.40 -10.50 -0.21
CA PHE A 95 -7.16 -9.96 0.91
C PHE A 95 -6.37 -10.09 2.22
N LEU A 96 -5.93 -11.27 2.64
CA LEU A 96 -5.29 -11.46 3.95
C LEU A 96 -3.89 -10.83 4.03
N ILE A 97 -3.03 -11.08 3.05
CA ILE A 97 -1.65 -10.56 3.07
C ILE A 97 -1.59 -9.07 2.75
N LYS A 98 -2.53 -8.51 1.96
CA LYS A 98 -2.52 -7.08 1.65
C LYS A 98 -3.46 -6.24 2.52
N ALA A 99 -4.47 -6.82 3.19
CA ALA A 99 -5.26 -6.09 4.19
C ALA A 99 -4.41 -5.71 5.40
N ILE A 100 -3.50 -6.58 5.84
CA ILE A 100 -2.61 -6.31 6.97
C ILE A 100 -1.79 -5.01 6.75
N PRO A 101 -1.04 -4.85 5.63
CA PRO A 101 -0.39 -3.59 5.28
C PRO A 101 -1.33 -2.39 5.21
N ILE A 102 -2.53 -2.54 4.66
CA ILE A 102 -3.51 -1.43 4.60
C ILE A 102 -3.88 -0.97 6.01
N VAL A 103 -4.25 -1.90 6.89
CA VAL A 103 -4.63 -1.61 8.28
C VAL A 103 -3.48 -0.93 9.01
N PHE A 104 -2.26 -1.46 8.87
CA PHE A 104 -1.09 -0.87 9.51
C PHE A 104 -0.73 0.50 8.94
N SER A 105 -0.80 0.68 7.62
CA SER A 105 -0.52 1.97 6.98
C SER A 105 -1.54 3.04 7.38
N VAL A 106 -2.83 2.71 7.34
CA VAL A 106 -3.90 3.62 7.79
C VAL A 106 -3.76 3.93 9.28
N ALA A 107 -3.48 2.93 10.12
CA ALA A 107 -3.27 3.15 11.55
C ALA A 107 -2.06 4.05 11.83
N ALA A 108 -0.97 3.93 11.06
CA ALA A 108 0.19 4.81 11.17
C ALA A 108 -0.20 6.26 10.81
N VAL A 109 -0.91 6.47 9.70
CA VAL A 109 -1.39 7.79 9.28
C VAL A 109 -2.33 8.40 10.32
N VAL A 110 -3.33 7.66 10.80
CA VAL A 110 -4.27 8.13 11.84
C VAL A 110 -3.48 8.51 13.10
N LYS A 111 -2.51 7.69 13.49
CA LYS A 111 -1.69 7.97 14.67
C LYS A 111 -0.90 9.27 14.53
N MET A 112 -0.25 9.46 13.40
CA MET A 112 0.59 10.63 13.17
C MET A 112 -0.23 11.91 12.94
N ARG A 113 -1.32 11.83 12.15
CA ARG A 113 -2.10 12.97 11.68
C ARG A 113 -3.22 13.39 12.63
N VAL A 114 -3.99 12.42 13.14
CA VAL A 114 -5.21 12.69 13.93
C VAL A 114 -4.88 12.85 15.41
N PHE A 115 -4.10 11.94 15.97
CA PHE A 115 -3.68 12.05 17.38
C PHE A 115 -2.58 13.10 17.59
N GLY A 116 -2.18 13.82 16.54
CA GLY A 116 -1.25 14.94 16.62
C GLY A 116 0.11 14.56 17.19
N THR A 117 0.46 13.26 17.18
CA THR A 117 1.70 12.79 17.79
C THR A 117 2.91 13.23 16.97
N HIS A 118 2.75 13.83 15.80
CA HIS A 118 3.85 14.06 14.86
C HIS A 118 3.65 15.31 14.01
N ARG A 119 4.53 16.30 14.15
CA ARG A 119 4.65 17.41 13.18
C ARG A 119 6.10 17.85 13.09
N ASP A 120 6.86 17.16 12.25
CA ASP A 120 8.20 17.59 11.91
C ASP A 120 8.10 18.79 10.96
N PRO A 121 8.63 19.99 11.32
CA PRO A 121 8.51 21.18 10.49
C PRO A 121 9.21 21.04 9.14
N ARG A 122 10.12 20.06 8.99
CA ARG A 122 10.82 19.78 7.73
C ARG A 122 9.93 19.06 6.71
N ASP A 123 8.81 18.46 7.13
CA ASP A 123 7.89 17.71 6.25
C ASP A 123 6.99 18.66 5.43
N THR A 124 7.61 19.44 4.56
CA THR A 124 6.98 20.52 3.78
C THR A 124 6.54 20.11 2.39
N MET A 125 6.98 18.95 1.90
CA MET A 125 6.69 18.49 0.54
C MET A 125 5.21 18.09 0.41
N GLY A 126 4.45 18.84 -0.37
CA GLY A 126 3.04 18.55 -0.62
C GLY A 126 2.84 17.21 -1.34
N SER A 127 2.09 16.30 -0.72
CA SER A 127 1.79 14.97 -1.27
C SER A 127 1.02 15.03 -2.60
N SER A 128 0.21 16.07 -2.83
CA SER A 128 -0.54 16.30 -4.08
C SER A 128 0.32 16.48 -5.31
N LEU A 129 1.54 17.03 -5.16
CA LEU A 129 2.49 17.18 -6.25
C LEU A 129 2.94 15.82 -6.81
N LEU A 130 2.86 14.76 -6.00
CA LEU A 130 3.31 13.42 -6.36
C LEU A 130 2.17 12.55 -6.88
N TYR A 131 1.06 12.43 -6.14
CA TYR A 131 0.02 11.48 -6.54
C TYR A 131 -0.80 11.95 -7.76
N LEU A 132 -0.99 13.26 -7.98
CA LEU A 132 -1.78 13.75 -9.12
C LEU A 132 -1.12 13.40 -10.46
N PRO A 133 0.19 13.66 -10.69
CA PRO A 133 0.88 13.19 -11.89
C PRO A 133 0.84 11.67 -12.06
N CYS A 134 0.90 10.90 -10.96
CA CYS A 134 0.81 9.44 -11.04
C CYS A 134 -0.57 8.97 -11.53
N ILE A 135 -1.66 9.58 -11.06
CA ILE A 135 -3.02 9.26 -11.51
C ILE A 135 -3.20 9.64 -12.98
N LEU A 136 -2.80 10.85 -13.37
CA LEU A 136 -2.87 11.31 -14.75
C LEU A 136 -2.01 10.45 -15.68
N GLY A 137 -0.78 10.13 -15.26
CA GLY A 137 0.13 9.25 -15.98
C GLY A 137 -0.46 7.85 -16.16
N ALA A 138 -1.11 7.29 -15.15
CA ALA A 138 -1.79 6.00 -15.27
C ALA A 138 -2.90 6.02 -16.34
N VAL A 139 -3.70 7.10 -16.39
CA VAL A 139 -4.74 7.27 -17.43
C VAL A 139 -4.10 7.37 -18.82
N VAL A 140 -3.07 8.21 -18.99
CA VAL A 140 -2.38 8.40 -20.26
C VAL A 140 -1.76 7.08 -20.75
N LEU A 141 -1.09 6.33 -19.87
CA LEU A 141 -0.50 5.03 -20.21
C LEU A 141 -1.57 4.03 -20.69
N HIS A 142 -2.74 4.00 -20.07
CA HIS A 142 -3.84 3.12 -20.51
C HIS A 142 -4.47 3.54 -21.83
N GLN A 143 -4.48 4.83 -22.13
CA GLN A 143 -5.00 5.36 -23.40
C GLN A 143 -4.01 5.23 -24.57
N THR A 144 -2.71 5.24 -24.29
CA THR A 144 -1.65 5.29 -25.32
C THR A 144 -0.90 3.97 -25.47
N VAL A 145 -0.39 3.42 -24.37
CA VAL A 145 0.51 2.25 -24.37
C VAL A 145 -0.26 0.95 -24.24
N PHE A 146 -1.25 0.89 -23.35
CA PHE A 146 -1.97 -0.36 -23.05
C PHE A 146 -3.28 -0.53 -23.82
N LYS A 147 -3.54 0.34 -24.80
CA LYS A 147 -4.79 0.41 -25.56
C LYS A 147 -5.23 -0.93 -26.16
N ASP A 148 -4.28 -1.73 -26.63
CA ASP A 148 -4.55 -3.00 -27.32
C ASP A 148 -4.56 -4.21 -26.37
N SER A 149 -3.93 -4.09 -25.20
CA SER A 149 -3.80 -5.19 -24.22
C SER A 149 -4.91 -5.20 -23.17
N TYR A 150 -5.47 -4.03 -22.88
CA TYR A 150 -6.52 -3.86 -21.89
C TYR A 150 -7.67 -3.07 -22.50
N LYS A 151 -8.88 -3.30 -21.98
CA LYS A 151 -10.00 -2.41 -22.30
C LYS A 151 -9.61 -1.02 -21.81
N SER A 152 -9.36 -0.09 -22.74
CA SER A 152 -8.78 1.24 -22.48
C SER A 152 -9.47 2.03 -21.35
N SER A 153 -10.70 1.68 -21.03
CA SER A 153 -11.54 2.29 -19.99
C SER A 153 -11.83 1.37 -18.79
N ASP A 154 -11.07 0.29 -18.56
CA ASP A 154 -11.22 -0.52 -17.35
C ASP A 154 -10.68 0.25 -16.13
N PRO A 155 -11.55 0.75 -15.23
CA PRO A 155 -11.12 1.56 -14.09
C PRO A 155 -10.21 0.76 -13.15
N LYS A 156 -10.35 -0.56 -13.09
CA LYS A 156 -9.55 -1.42 -12.20
C LYS A 156 -8.09 -1.47 -12.64
N ALA A 157 -7.87 -1.55 -13.95
CA ALA A 157 -6.53 -1.58 -14.53
C ALA A 157 -5.82 -0.22 -14.33
N ILE A 158 -6.56 0.88 -14.50
CA ILE A 158 -6.05 2.24 -14.27
C ILE A 158 -5.69 2.45 -12.79
N LEU A 159 -6.61 2.12 -11.86
CA LEU A 159 -6.36 2.23 -10.42
C LEU A 159 -5.16 1.38 -9.98
N LYS A 160 -5.02 0.17 -10.53
CA LYS A 160 -3.87 -0.69 -10.27
C LYS A 160 -2.56 -0.04 -10.75
N THR A 161 -2.53 0.50 -11.97
CA THR A 161 -1.35 1.20 -12.49
C THR A 161 -1.03 2.45 -11.66
N ALA A 162 -2.04 3.26 -11.32
CA ALA A 162 -1.88 4.43 -10.47
C ALA A 162 -1.28 4.04 -9.10
N SER A 163 -1.76 2.94 -8.50
CA SER A 163 -1.21 2.45 -7.23
C SER A 163 0.29 2.13 -7.30
N TYR A 164 0.77 1.55 -8.42
CA TYR A 164 2.19 1.23 -8.59
C TYR A 164 3.03 2.49 -8.75
N LEU A 165 2.53 3.48 -9.49
CA LEU A 165 3.21 4.76 -9.67
C LEU A 165 3.28 5.55 -8.36
N ILE A 166 2.18 5.62 -7.61
CA ILE A 166 2.14 6.32 -6.31
C ILE A 166 3.09 5.65 -5.32
N GLU A 167 3.08 4.32 -5.22
CA GLU A 167 3.98 3.58 -4.32
C GLU A 167 5.46 3.82 -4.65
N ALA A 168 5.81 3.91 -5.94
CA ALA A 168 7.17 4.17 -6.37
C ALA A 168 7.70 5.54 -5.92
N VAL A 169 6.82 6.55 -5.81
CA VAL A 169 7.19 7.91 -5.36
C VAL A 169 6.86 8.17 -3.89
N ALA A 170 6.22 7.23 -3.20
CA ALA A 170 5.74 7.43 -1.83
C ALA A 170 6.85 7.72 -0.82
N ILE A 171 8.08 7.26 -1.07
CA ILE A 171 9.24 7.50 -0.21
C ILE A 171 9.85 8.90 -0.39
N VAL A 172 9.52 9.62 -1.47
CA VAL A 172 10.18 10.88 -1.82
C VAL A 172 10.03 11.96 -0.73
N PRO A 173 8.86 12.18 -0.10
CA PRO A 173 8.75 13.15 0.99
C PRO A 173 9.64 12.82 2.20
N GLN A 174 9.82 11.53 2.51
CA GLN A 174 10.70 11.08 3.59
C GLN A 174 12.16 11.43 3.28
N LEU A 175 12.61 11.17 2.05
CA LEU A 175 13.96 11.52 1.61
C LEU A 175 14.15 13.03 1.62
N TYR A 176 13.21 13.79 1.05
CA TYR A 176 13.25 15.25 1.02
C TYR A 176 13.40 15.84 2.43
N MET A 177 12.58 15.38 3.38
CA MET A 177 12.64 15.81 4.78
C MET A 177 13.98 15.46 5.46
N GLN A 178 14.60 14.33 5.12
CA GLN A 178 15.92 13.93 5.65
C GLN A 178 17.07 14.79 5.10
N TYR A 179 16.98 15.20 3.83
CA TYR A 179 17.95 16.10 3.20
C TYR A 179 17.67 17.58 3.47
N ALA A 180 16.51 17.94 4.03
CA ALA A 180 16.20 19.30 4.40
C ALA A 180 17.13 19.79 5.52
N PRO A 181 17.82 20.94 5.35
CA PRO A 181 18.74 21.44 6.36
C PRO A 181 17.99 21.70 7.68
N PRO A 182 18.58 21.37 8.84
CA PRO A 182 18.01 21.68 10.14
C PRO A 182 18.04 23.21 10.34
N GLY A 183 16.98 23.92 9.94
CA GLY A 183 16.97 25.38 10.05
C GLY A 183 15.82 26.16 9.43
N HIS A 184 14.94 25.55 8.62
CA HIS A 184 13.72 26.25 8.18
C HIS A 184 12.68 26.22 9.31
N ARG A 185 12.77 27.26 10.15
CA ARG A 185 11.77 27.68 11.14
C ARG A 185 10.62 28.39 10.44
#